data_AF-A0A165KVC3-F1
#
_entry.id   AF-A0A165KVC3-F1
#
_cell.length_a   1.000
_cell.length_b   1.000
_cell.length_c   1.000
_cell.angle_alpha   90.00
_cell.angle_beta   90.00
_cell.angle_gamma   90.00
#
_symmetry.space_group_name_H-M   'P 1'
#
loop_
_entity.id
_entity.type
_entity.pdbx_description
1 polymer ?
#
loop_
_entity_poly.entity_id
_entity_poly.type
_entity_poly.pdbx_seq_one_letter_code
_entity_poly.pdbx_strand_id
1 'polypeptide(L)'
;MAHFGRPLFGGMYDAGNDDILRDIIAYAGNKLICAPADPEHPSVAQSLACIGVRMSTDFRPCIPAAEDTELTLVAEHLRLLLYAGPGFSGVLTACASEPLLAEASYELLIRRRWPRVPYPPCATISKRSGLDLGTRGATVAAALLLDARDRATTFPLAENESPDSDRGRDDLRFDGVAKRRIVTVP
;
A
#
# COMPACT_ATOMS: atom_id res chain seq x y z
N MET A 1 -1.54 15.24 1.51
CA MET A 1 -1.77 13.78 1.35
C MET A 1 -3.11 13.33 1.92
N ALA A 2 -3.51 13.77 3.12
CA ALA A 2 -4.71 13.28 3.80
C ALA A 2 -6.05 13.54 3.07
N HIS A 3 -6.14 14.62 2.28
CA HIS A 3 -7.35 14.93 1.50
C HIS A 3 -7.45 14.19 0.16
N PHE A 4 -6.44 13.39 -0.22
CA PHE A 4 -6.47 12.61 -1.45
C PHE A 4 -7.04 11.22 -1.18
N GLY A 5 -8.21 10.93 -1.75
CA GLY A 5 -8.88 9.64 -1.58
C GLY A 5 -10.16 9.76 -0.75
N ARG A 6 -10.34 8.87 0.22
CA ARG A 6 -11.56 8.83 1.03
C ARG A 6 -11.61 10.00 2.01
N PRO A 7 -12.82 10.51 2.32
CA PRO A 7 -13.00 11.58 3.29
C PRO A 7 -12.61 11.17 4.73
N LEU A 8 -12.42 9.87 5.00
CA LEU A 8 -12.04 9.37 6.33
C LEU A 8 -10.76 10.03 6.84
N PHE A 9 -9.67 9.98 6.07
CA PHE A 9 -8.40 10.54 6.52
C PHE A 9 -8.36 12.05 6.43
N GLY A 10 -9.01 12.64 5.43
CA GLY A 10 -9.15 14.10 5.32
C GLY A 10 -9.89 14.69 6.52
N GLY A 11 -11.04 14.12 6.88
CA GLY A 11 -11.81 14.56 8.03
C GLY A 11 -11.10 14.34 9.36
N MET A 12 -10.36 13.23 9.52
CA MET A 12 -9.51 13.03 10.71
C MET A 12 -8.33 14.00 10.77
N TYR A 13 -7.79 14.42 9.63
CA TYR A 13 -6.75 15.43 9.56
C TYR A 13 -7.30 16.81 9.94
N ASP A 14 -8.47 17.19 9.42
CA ASP A 14 -9.10 18.48 9.68
C ASP A 14 -9.60 18.63 11.13
N ALA A 15 -10.11 17.55 11.73
CA ALA A 15 -10.65 17.55 13.08
C ALA A 15 -9.67 17.03 14.15
N GLY A 16 -8.49 16.55 13.75
CA GLY A 16 -7.53 15.88 14.62
C GLY A 16 -6.71 16.85 15.48
N ASN A 17 -6.21 16.35 16.61
CA ASN A 17 -5.19 17.04 17.42
C ASN A 17 -3.77 16.68 16.94
N ASP A 18 -2.75 17.33 17.49
CA ASP A 18 -1.34 17.10 17.10
C ASP A 18 -0.87 15.64 17.23
N ASP A 19 -1.51 14.85 18.10
CA ASP A 19 -1.21 13.43 18.26
C ASP A 19 -1.77 12.62 17.09
N ILE A 20 -3.03 12.87 16.70
CA ILE A 20 -3.64 12.26 15.50
C ILE A 20 -2.85 12.63 14.24
N LEU A 21 -2.41 13.88 14.12
CA LEU A 21 -1.63 14.34 12.98
C LEU A 21 -0.26 13.65 12.87
N ARG A 22 0.42 13.45 14.02
CA ARG A 22 1.68 12.70 14.07
C ARG A 22 1.50 11.22 13.75
N ASP A 23 0.42 10.62 14.23
CA ASP A 23 0.19 9.18 14.13
C ASP A 23 -0.71 8.78 12.95
N ILE A 24 -1.09 9.72 12.08
CA ILE A 24 -2.07 9.47 11.00
C ILE A 24 -1.66 8.32 10.07
N ILE A 25 -0.35 8.18 9.81
CA ILE A 25 0.19 7.08 8.98
C ILE A 25 0.08 5.75 9.73
N ALA A 26 0.40 5.72 11.03
CA ALA A 26 0.25 4.52 11.86
C ALA A 26 -1.23 4.10 11.95
N TYR A 27 -2.13 5.07 12.12
CA TYR A 27 -3.57 4.82 12.12
C TYR A 27 -4.07 4.29 10.77
N ALA A 28 -3.62 4.87 9.66
CA ALA A 28 -3.91 4.38 8.32
C ALA A 28 -3.42 2.94 8.13
N GLY A 29 -2.23 2.61 8.63
CA GLY A 29 -1.67 1.26 8.64
C GLY A 29 -2.57 0.29 9.41
N ASN A 30 -2.91 0.63 10.65
CA ASN A 30 -3.78 -0.18 11.51
C ASN A 30 -5.14 -0.45 10.87
N LYS A 31 -5.72 0.56 10.21
CA LYS A 31 -6.98 0.40 9.47
C LYS A 31 -6.83 -0.47 8.23
N LEU A 32 -5.71 -0.37 7.50
CA LEU A 32 -5.44 -1.19 6.33
C LEU A 32 -5.30 -2.68 6.67
N ILE A 33 -4.65 -3.00 7.80
CA ILE A 33 -4.42 -4.40 8.20
C ILE A 33 -5.46 -4.94 9.19
N CYS A 34 -6.47 -4.13 9.55
CA CYS A 34 -7.47 -4.45 10.57
C CYS A 34 -6.88 -4.91 11.91
N ALA A 35 -5.76 -4.32 12.33
CA ALA A 35 -5.07 -4.71 13.56
C ALA A 35 -4.50 -3.49 14.29
N PRO A 36 -4.52 -3.48 15.64
CA PRO A 36 -4.07 -2.34 16.44
C PRO A 36 -2.53 -2.21 16.52
N ALA A 37 -1.79 -3.24 16.11
CA ALA A 37 -0.32 -3.27 16.15
C ALA A 37 0.21 -3.99 14.91
N ASP A 38 1.39 -3.56 14.44
CA ASP A 38 2.16 -4.16 13.33
C ASP A 38 2.48 -5.63 13.64
N PRO A 39 1.71 -6.62 13.13
CA PRO A 39 1.78 -7.99 13.63
C PRO A 39 3.03 -8.67 13.08
N GLU A 40 3.94 -9.24 13.87
CA GLU A 40 5.24 -9.78 13.37
C GLU A 40 5.13 -10.62 12.08
N HIS A 41 4.07 -11.41 11.96
CA HIS A 41 3.76 -12.22 10.78
C HIS A 41 2.40 -11.79 10.19
N PRO A 42 2.37 -11.06 9.06
CA PRO A 42 1.11 -10.59 8.51
C PRO A 42 0.39 -11.76 7.84
N SER A 43 -0.92 -11.82 7.99
CA SER A 43 -1.74 -12.80 7.28
C SER A 43 -1.62 -12.60 5.76
N VAL A 44 -2.06 -13.60 5.00
CA VAL A 44 -2.12 -13.48 3.54
C VAL A 44 -3.03 -12.31 3.13
N ALA A 45 -4.17 -12.13 3.78
CA ALA A 45 -5.09 -11.03 3.53
C ALA A 45 -4.46 -9.67 3.85
N GLN A 46 -3.76 -9.54 4.98
CA GLN A 46 -3.03 -8.31 5.33
C GLN A 46 -1.93 -7.98 4.32
N SER A 47 -1.19 -8.99 3.85
CA SER A 47 -0.16 -8.82 2.83
C SER A 47 -0.78 -8.39 1.49
N LEU A 48 -1.90 -9.01 1.09
CA LEU A 48 -2.64 -8.65 -0.12
C LEU A 48 -3.21 -7.24 -0.05
N ALA A 49 -3.73 -6.81 1.11
CA ALA A 49 -4.21 -5.47 1.35
C ALA A 49 -3.10 -4.43 1.17
N CYS A 50 -1.95 -4.64 1.83
CA CYS A 50 -0.79 -3.76 1.72
C CYS A 50 -0.25 -3.67 0.30
N ILE A 51 -0.33 -4.74 -0.48
CA ILE A 51 0.16 -4.74 -1.86
C ILE A 51 -0.86 -4.12 -2.82
N GLY A 52 -2.14 -4.42 -2.62
CA GLY A 52 -3.23 -3.93 -3.47
C GLY A 52 -3.29 -2.41 -3.53
N VAL A 53 -3.08 -1.73 -2.39
CA VAL A 53 -3.04 -0.25 -2.35
C VAL A 53 -1.82 0.35 -3.04
N ARG A 54 -0.75 -0.43 -3.25
CA ARG A 54 0.51 0.03 -3.86
C ARG A 54 0.63 -0.27 -5.34
N MET A 55 -0.05 -1.32 -5.82
CA MET A 55 0.01 -1.76 -7.22
C MET A 55 -1.29 -1.55 -7.99
N SER A 56 -2.35 -1.06 -7.34
CA SER A 56 -3.68 -0.90 -7.92
C SER A 56 -4.11 -2.15 -8.70
N THR A 57 -3.98 -3.33 -8.09
CA THR A 57 -4.29 -4.60 -8.76
C THR A 57 -5.78 -4.91 -8.66
N ASP A 58 -6.41 -5.05 -9.82
CA ASP A 58 -7.74 -5.64 -9.94
C ASP A 58 -7.63 -7.15 -9.73
N PHE A 59 -8.20 -7.63 -8.64
CA PHE A 59 -8.35 -9.05 -8.40
C PHE A 59 -9.72 -9.45 -8.94
N ARG A 60 -9.72 -10.20 -10.05
CA ARG A 60 -10.91 -10.88 -10.53
C ARG A 60 -10.84 -12.32 -10.05
N PRO A 61 -11.71 -12.75 -9.12
CA PRO A 61 -11.67 -14.13 -8.65
C PRO A 61 -12.03 -15.07 -9.81
N CYS A 62 -11.05 -15.83 -10.31
CA CYS A 62 -11.31 -16.90 -11.28
C CYS A 62 -11.72 -18.23 -10.60
N ILE A 63 -11.75 -18.28 -9.27
CA ILE A 63 -11.95 -19.50 -8.47
C ILE A 63 -12.77 -19.14 -7.22
N PRO A 64 -13.74 -19.98 -6.77
CA PRO A 64 -14.56 -19.69 -5.59
C PRO A 64 -13.78 -19.39 -4.31
N ALA A 65 -12.66 -20.08 -4.07
CA ALA A 65 -11.79 -19.83 -2.91
C ALA A 65 -11.16 -18.41 -2.89
N ALA A 66 -11.08 -17.74 -4.05
CA ALA A 66 -10.65 -16.36 -4.14
C ALA A 66 -11.77 -15.37 -3.77
N GLU A 67 -13.05 -15.75 -3.92
CA GLU A 67 -14.19 -14.91 -3.55
C GLU A 67 -14.24 -14.66 -2.03
N ASP A 68 -14.01 -15.69 -1.21
CA ASP A 68 -13.93 -15.53 0.25
C ASP A 68 -12.80 -14.58 0.67
N THR A 69 -11.67 -14.65 -0.02
CA THR A 69 -10.54 -13.75 0.23
C THR A 69 -10.89 -12.31 -0.14
N GLU A 70 -11.56 -12.11 -1.28
CA GLU A 70 -12.04 -10.80 -1.72
C GLU A 70 -13.04 -10.18 -0.74
N LEU A 71 -14.01 -10.97 -0.26
CA LEU A 71 -14.99 -10.53 0.73
C LEU A 71 -14.31 -10.19 2.07
N THR A 72 -13.30 -10.95 2.48
CA THR A 72 -12.48 -10.64 3.66
C THR A 72 -11.74 -9.31 3.48
N LEU A 73 -11.12 -9.08 2.31
CA LEU A 73 -10.44 -7.82 2.02
C LEU A 73 -11.39 -6.62 2.02
N VAL A 74 -12.63 -6.80 1.56
CA VAL A 74 -13.68 -5.77 1.61
C VAL A 74 -14.11 -5.50 3.05
N ALA A 75 -14.35 -6.55 3.84
CA ALA A 75 -14.85 -6.43 5.20
C ALA A 75 -13.80 -5.81 6.15
N GLU A 76 -12.54 -6.22 6.03
CA GLU A 76 -11.52 -5.94 7.04
C GLU A 76 -10.43 -4.97 6.55
N HIS A 77 -10.14 -4.91 5.24
CA HIS A 77 -8.91 -4.30 4.73
C HIS A 77 -9.10 -3.09 3.81
N LEU A 78 -10.17 -2.33 4.03
CA LEU A 78 -10.50 -1.10 3.29
C LEU A 78 -10.59 -1.28 1.75
N ARG A 79 -10.81 -2.50 1.27
CA ARG A 79 -11.06 -2.76 -0.15
C ARG A 79 -12.46 -2.27 -0.52
N LEU A 80 -12.60 -1.67 -1.69
CA LEU A 80 -13.88 -1.18 -2.19
C LEU A 80 -14.66 -2.31 -2.81
N LEU A 81 -15.92 -2.45 -2.42
CA LEU A 81 -16.91 -3.22 -3.16
C LEU A 81 -17.55 -2.32 -4.21
N LEU A 82 -17.31 -2.60 -5.49
CA LEU A 82 -17.87 -1.83 -6.61
C LEU A 82 -19.17 -2.44 -7.11
N TYR A 83 -19.28 -3.77 -7.08
CA TYR A 83 -20.48 -4.50 -7.46
C TYR A 83 -20.53 -5.86 -6.75
N ALA A 84 -21.73 -6.29 -6.39
CA ALA A 84 -22.01 -7.65 -5.94
C ALA A 84 -23.35 -8.09 -6.54
N GLY A 85 -23.37 -9.25 -7.19
CA GLY A 85 -24.62 -9.87 -7.62
C GLY A 85 -25.43 -10.46 -6.44
N PRO A 86 -26.62 -10.99 -6.71
CA PRO A 86 -27.47 -11.63 -5.70
C PRO A 86 -26.71 -12.73 -4.95
N GLY A 87 -26.75 -12.70 -3.62
CA GLY A 87 -26.01 -13.67 -2.79
C GLY A 87 -24.48 -13.56 -2.90
N PHE A 88 -23.95 -12.39 -3.27
CA PHE A 88 -22.52 -12.15 -3.52
C PHE A 88 -21.94 -12.92 -4.70
N SER A 89 -22.77 -13.39 -5.64
CA SER A 89 -22.27 -14.01 -6.87
C SER A 89 -21.64 -12.95 -7.78
N GLY A 90 -20.38 -13.13 -8.18
CA GLY A 90 -19.70 -12.19 -9.07
C GLY A 90 -19.45 -10.84 -8.39
N VAL A 91 -18.39 -10.79 -7.57
CA VAL A 91 -17.97 -9.60 -6.85
C VAL A 91 -16.95 -8.83 -7.68
N LEU A 92 -17.17 -7.54 -7.87
CA LEU A 92 -16.16 -6.62 -8.40
C LEU A 92 -15.66 -5.73 -7.27
N THR A 93 -14.35 -5.77 -7.05
CA THR A 93 -13.68 -5.02 -6.00
C THR A 93 -12.53 -4.20 -6.58
N ALA A 94 -12.15 -3.14 -5.87
CA ALA A 94 -10.98 -2.34 -6.20
C ALA A 94 -10.23 -1.90 -4.95
N CYS A 95 -8.93 -1.64 -5.08
CA CYS A 95 -8.17 -0.95 -4.06
C CYS A 95 -8.27 0.56 -4.28
N ALA A 96 -8.52 1.32 -3.21
CA ALA A 96 -8.41 2.77 -3.27
C ALA A 96 -6.92 3.14 -3.24
N SER A 97 -6.46 3.84 -4.29
CA SER A 97 -5.09 4.35 -4.41
C SER A 97 -4.91 5.63 -3.57
N GLU A 98 -4.99 5.48 -2.25
CA GLU A 98 -4.86 6.60 -1.31
C GLU A 98 -3.39 6.78 -0.91
N PRO A 99 -2.81 7.98 -1.06
CA PRO A 99 -1.40 8.22 -0.73
C PRO A 99 -1.04 7.85 0.71
N LEU A 100 -1.94 8.09 1.67
CA LEU A 100 -1.71 7.71 3.06
C LEU A 100 -1.68 6.19 3.28
N LEU A 101 -2.57 5.44 2.62
CA LEU A 101 -2.56 3.98 2.69
C LEU A 101 -1.33 3.40 1.97
N ALA A 102 -0.90 4.02 0.87
CA ALA A 102 0.31 3.64 0.16
C ALA A 102 1.58 3.88 1.00
N GLU A 103 1.65 4.98 1.76
CA GLU A 103 2.76 5.26 2.67
C GLU A 103 2.74 4.34 3.89
N ALA A 104 1.55 4.13 4.48
CA ALA A 104 1.40 3.23 5.62
C ALA A 104 1.75 1.78 5.27
N SER A 105 1.31 1.29 4.10
CA SER A 105 1.70 -0.03 3.61
C SER A 105 3.21 -0.12 3.33
N TYR A 106 3.85 0.92 2.82
CA TYR A 106 5.31 0.94 2.69
C TYR A 106 6.01 0.76 4.04
N GLU A 107 5.64 1.55 5.06
CA GLU A 107 6.23 1.44 6.41
C GLU A 107 6.02 0.05 7.04
N LEU A 108 4.84 -0.56 6.85
CA LEU A 108 4.54 -1.92 7.33
C LEU A 108 5.39 -2.99 6.63
N LEU A 109 5.57 -2.89 5.31
CA LEU A 109 6.25 -3.93 4.54
C LEU A 109 7.78 -3.80 4.56
N ILE A 110 8.31 -2.57 4.61
CA ILE A 110 9.75 -2.32 4.49
C ILE A 110 10.53 -2.82 5.70
N ARG A 111 9.95 -2.72 6.91
CA ARG A 111 10.54 -3.20 8.17
C ARG A 111 10.77 -4.72 8.18
N ARG A 112 9.95 -5.46 7.44
CA ARG A 112 9.93 -6.93 7.39
C ARG A 112 10.80 -7.50 6.29
N ARG A 113 11.35 -6.64 5.45
CA ARG A 113 12.13 -7.01 4.26
C ARG A 113 13.55 -7.46 4.59
N TRP A 114 14.09 -7.07 5.74
CA TRP A 114 15.47 -7.33 6.13
C TRP A 114 15.47 -8.23 7.38
N PRO A 115 15.74 -9.56 7.25
CA PRO A 115 17.08 -10.00 6.86
C PRO A 115 17.19 -11.21 5.91
N ARG A 116 16.13 -11.92 5.49
CA ARG A 116 16.29 -13.17 4.72
C ARG A 116 15.08 -13.43 3.81
N VAL A 117 15.34 -13.78 2.55
CA VAL A 117 14.41 -14.30 1.53
C VAL A 117 13.72 -13.21 0.68
N PRO A 118 13.65 -13.35 -0.67
CA PRO A 118 12.79 -12.52 -1.50
C PRO A 118 11.36 -12.54 -0.96
N TYR A 119 10.83 -11.35 -0.71
CA TYR A 119 9.56 -11.12 -0.05
C TYR A 119 8.45 -12.06 -0.58
N PRO A 120 7.94 -12.99 0.26
CA PRO A 120 7.06 -14.08 -0.18
C PRO A 120 5.73 -13.66 -0.82
N PRO A 121 5.16 -12.46 -0.59
CA PRO A 121 3.89 -12.09 -1.20
C PRO A 121 3.90 -12.07 -2.71
N CYS A 122 4.99 -11.77 -3.42
CA CYS A 122 4.99 -11.88 -4.88
C CYS A 122 4.73 -13.32 -5.35
N ALA A 123 5.36 -14.30 -4.70
CA ALA A 123 5.16 -15.71 -4.99
C ALA A 123 3.79 -16.22 -4.51
N THR A 124 3.30 -15.72 -3.36
CA THR A 124 1.98 -16.06 -2.82
C THR A 124 0.86 -15.44 -3.65
N ILE A 125 1.00 -14.20 -4.11
CA ILE A 125 0.14 -13.55 -5.09
C ILE A 125 0.13 -14.38 -6.37
N SER A 126 1.29 -14.73 -6.92
CA SER A 126 1.34 -15.48 -8.18
C SER A 126 0.71 -16.89 -8.08
N LYS A 127 0.77 -17.56 -6.91
CA LYS A 127 0.26 -18.93 -6.72
C LYS A 127 -1.17 -19.04 -6.17
N ARG A 128 -1.66 -18.06 -5.38
CA ARG A 128 -2.93 -18.19 -4.62
C ARG A 128 -4.01 -17.15 -4.95
N SER A 129 -3.71 -16.12 -5.72
CA SER A 129 -4.55 -14.91 -5.81
C SER A 129 -5.78 -14.98 -6.71
N GLY A 130 -6.01 -16.08 -7.44
CA GLY A 130 -7.06 -16.08 -8.47
C GLY A 130 -6.86 -15.04 -9.57
N LEU A 131 -5.69 -14.40 -9.69
CA LEU A 131 -5.40 -13.39 -10.71
C LEU A 131 -5.60 -13.95 -12.12
N ASP A 132 -6.28 -13.15 -12.94
CA ASP A 132 -6.52 -13.39 -14.36
C ASP A 132 -5.21 -13.71 -15.09
N LEU A 133 -5.20 -14.81 -15.85
CA LEU A 133 -4.03 -15.33 -16.55
C LEU A 133 -3.43 -14.28 -17.51
N GLY A 134 -4.25 -13.40 -18.07
CA GLY A 134 -3.81 -12.32 -18.96
C GLY A 134 -3.03 -11.21 -18.26
N THR A 135 -3.26 -10.99 -16.96
CA THR A 135 -2.66 -9.88 -16.19
C THR A 135 -1.54 -10.34 -15.25
N ARG A 136 -1.25 -11.65 -15.16
CA ARG A 136 -0.17 -12.20 -14.32
C ARG A 136 1.19 -11.59 -14.63
N GLY A 137 1.52 -11.43 -15.92
CA GLY A 137 2.79 -10.81 -16.34
C GLY A 137 2.91 -9.37 -15.87
N ALA A 138 1.84 -8.57 -16.06
CA ALA A 138 1.78 -7.20 -15.58
C ALA A 138 1.86 -7.10 -14.05
N THR A 139 1.21 -8.02 -13.34
CA THR A 139 1.24 -8.06 -11.87
C THR A 139 2.62 -8.42 -11.34
N VAL A 140 3.30 -9.41 -11.94
CA VAL A 140 4.67 -9.75 -11.58
C VAL A 140 5.62 -8.59 -11.88
N ALA A 141 5.47 -7.94 -13.03
CA ALA A 141 6.27 -6.77 -13.39
C ALA A 141 6.05 -5.60 -12.41
N ALA A 142 4.80 -5.28 -12.07
CA ALA A 142 4.46 -4.27 -11.07
C ALA A 142 5.08 -4.60 -9.72
N ALA A 143 5.07 -5.89 -9.33
CA ALA A 143 5.63 -6.32 -8.07
C ALA A 143 7.16 -6.23 -8.03
N LEU A 144 7.84 -6.55 -9.14
CA LEU A 144 9.27 -6.34 -9.30
C LEU A 144 9.63 -4.84 -9.28
N LEU A 145 8.82 -4.00 -9.93
CA LEU A 145 9.03 -2.55 -9.95
C LEU A 145 8.85 -1.94 -8.55
N LEU A 146 7.81 -2.37 -7.84
CA LEU A 146 7.57 -1.99 -6.45
C LEU A 146 8.71 -2.44 -5.55
N ASP A 147 9.17 -3.68 -5.74
CA ASP A 147 10.31 -4.24 -5.01
C ASP A 147 11.58 -3.40 -5.24
N ALA A 148 11.87 -3.03 -6.49
CA ALA A 148 13.01 -2.21 -6.88
C ALA A 148 12.93 -0.78 -6.32
N ARG A 149 11.74 -0.13 -6.44
CA ARG A 149 11.46 1.18 -5.86
C ARG A 149 11.80 1.18 -4.37
N ASP A 150 11.28 0.21 -3.65
CA ASP A 150 11.48 0.10 -2.21
C ASP A 150 12.94 -0.11 -1.83
N ARG A 151 13.75 -0.83 -2.64
CA ARG A 151 15.20 -0.91 -2.40
C ARG A 151 15.84 0.46 -2.55
N ALA A 152 15.52 1.15 -3.64
CA ALA A 152 16.09 2.46 -3.93
C ALA A 152 15.74 3.52 -2.87
N THR A 153 14.58 3.42 -2.21
CA THR A 153 14.15 4.35 -1.14
C THR A 153 14.59 3.96 0.27
N THR A 154 15.23 2.79 0.45
CA THR A 154 15.72 2.34 1.77
C THR A 154 17.12 2.79 2.15
N PHE A 155 17.88 3.38 1.23
CA PHE A 155 19.21 3.89 1.54
C PHE A 155 19.10 5.21 2.33
N PRO A 156 19.65 5.29 3.56
CA PRO A 156 19.71 6.56 4.27
C PRO A 156 20.54 7.56 3.46
N LEU A 157 20.11 8.83 3.45
CA LEU A 157 20.95 9.93 2.97
C LEU A 157 22.21 9.97 3.84
N ALA A 158 23.38 10.14 3.23
CA ALA A 158 24.59 10.39 4.02
C ALA A 158 24.44 11.75 4.74
N GLU A 159 25.02 11.92 5.93
CA GLU A 159 24.88 13.16 6.74
C GLU A 159 25.28 14.44 5.99
N ASN A 160 26.09 14.28 4.94
CA ASN A 160 26.65 15.28 4.05
C ASN A 160 25.89 15.43 2.71
N GLU A 161 24.78 14.72 2.55
CA GLU A 161 23.93 14.76 1.36
C GLU A 161 22.64 15.53 1.69
N SER A 162 22.65 16.85 1.50
CA SER A 162 21.44 17.66 1.64
C SER A 162 20.44 17.28 0.55
N PRO A 163 19.15 17.10 0.84
CA PRO A 163 18.15 16.74 -0.16
C PRO A 163 17.95 17.79 -1.27
N ASP A 164 18.56 18.99 -1.15
CA ASP A 164 18.59 20.03 -2.17
C ASP A 164 19.87 20.86 -2.04
N SER A 165 20.90 20.60 -2.86
CA SER A 165 21.97 21.59 -3.06
C SER A 165 22.15 22.03 -4.50
N ASP A 166 21.36 21.52 -5.45
CA ASP A 166 21.52 21.94 -6.84
C ASP A 166 20.21 21.87 -7.64
N ARG A 167 19.40 22.94 -7.55
CA ARG A 167 18.95 23.76 -8.71
C ARG A 167 17.87 24.75 -8.29
N GLY A 168 18.05 25.99 -8.72
CA GLY A 168 17.27 27.13 -8.27
C GLY A 168 15.82 27.20 -8.76
N ARG A 169 15.08 28.04 -8.02
CA ARG A 169 13.75 28.64 -8.27
C ARG A 169 12.53 27.71 -8.20
N ASP A 170 11.61 28.19 -7.36
CA ASP A 170 10.18 27.90 -7.19
C ASP A 170 9.75 26.57 -6.53
N ASP A 171 9.35 26.73 -5.26
CA ASP A 171 8.10 26.23 -4.67
C ASP A 171 7.83 24.72 -4.56
N LEU A 172 8.83 23.90 -4.22
CA LEU A 172 8.55 22.59 -3.60
C LEU A 172 9.25 22.48 -2.25
N ARG A 173 8.48 22.85 -1.22
CA ARG A 173 8.83 22.83 0.20
C ARG A 173 9.38 21.46 0.60
N PHE A 174 10.55 21.49 1.26
CA PHE A 174 11.06 20.42 2.11
C PHE A 174 9.94 19.81 2.95
N ASP A 175 9.66 18.52 2.77
CA ASP A 175 8.52 17.81 3.35
C ASP A 175 8.82 17.13 4.70
N GLY A 176 10.03 17.32 5.23
CA GLY A 176 10.43 16.83 6.55
C GLY A 176 10.94 15.39 6.62
N VAL A 177 11.22 14.73 5.48
CA VAL A 177 11.57 13.30 5.46
C VAL A 177 13.09 13.05 5.33
N ALA A 178 13.64 12.22 6.22
CA ALA A 178 15.08 11.90 6.31
C ALA A 178 15.58 10.74 5.41
N LYS A 179 14.82 10.35 4.38
CA LYS A 179 15.13 9.20 3.49
C LYS A 179 15.10 9.64 2.02
N ARG A 180 15.95 9.06 1.16
CA ARG A 180 15.95 9.33 -0.29
C ARG A 180 14.58 8.96 -0.90
N ARG A 181 13.91 9.93 -1.54
CA ARG A 181 12.71 9.69 -2.37
C ARG A 181 13.09 9.73 -3.85
N ILE A 182 12.53 8.81 -4.64
CA ILE A 182 12.53 8.93 -6.09
C ILE A 182 11.43 9.93 -6.44
N VAL A 183 11.81 11.19 -6.71
CA VAL A 183 10.89 12.17 -7.29
C VAL A 183 10.86 11.91 -8.80
N THR A 184 9.81 11.24 -9.27
CA THR A 184 9.55 11.19 -10.71
C THR A 184 8.92 12.52 -11.11
N VAL A 185 9.71 13.36 -11.79
CA VAL A 185 9.22 14.60 -12.39
C VAL A 185 8.26 14.22 -13.54
N PRO A 186 7.04 14.79 -13.61
CA PRO A 186 6.12 14.57 -14.72
C PRO A 186 6.64 15.15 -16.04
#